data_AF-A0A947NG54-F1
#
_entry.id   AF-A0A947NG54-F1
#
_cell.length_a   1.000
_cell.length_b   1.000
_cell.length_c   1.000
_cell.angle_alpha   90.00
_cell.angle_beta   90.00
_cell.angle_gamma   90.00
#
_symmetry.space_group_name_H-M   'P 1'
#
loop_
_entity.id
_entity.type
_entity.pdbx_description
1 polymer ?
#
loop_
_entity_poly.entity_id
_entity_poly.type
_entity_poly.pdbx_seq_one_letter_code
_entity_poly.pdbx_strand_id
1 'polypeptide(L)'
;MSTHLIWTDSDTKLLNDILNNWAKSGFEGELDTQSVDEGIVAITTRNWIQVGAPFVTMEIHKIRGKITFFGGQKTQWVIRLFSCESYDRAFSVMHGCATGRNLPTALKIAMLDVGHGFASTSSLESYFRA
;
A
#
# COMPACT_ATOMS: atom_id res chain seq x y z
N MET A 1 22.03 1.62 -2.33
CA MET A 1 21.58 0.95 -1.08
C MET A 1 20.09 0.74 -1.20
N SER A 2 19.59 -0.47 -0.93
CA SER A 2 18.13 -0.72 -0.99
C SER A 2 17.43 0.09 0.10
N THR A 3 16.50 0.95 -0.31
CA THR A 3 15.69 1.77 0.60
C THR A 3 14.54 0.96 1.20
N HIS A 4 14.21 -0.18 0.59
CA HIS A 4 13.22 -1.12 1.09
C HIS A 4 13.74 -1.91 2.29
N LEU A 5 12.84 -2.13 3.24
CA LEU A 5 13.06 -2.98 4.40
C LEU A 5 12.25 -4.26 4.21
N ILE A 6 12.81 -5.38 4.65
CA ILE A 6 12.13 -6.68 4.61
C ILE A 6 10.89 -6.64 5.50
N TRP A 7 9.80 -7.24 5.02
CA TRP A 7 8.61 -7.49 5.82
C TRP A 7 8.88 -8.54 6.89
N THR A 8 8.39 -8.31 8.10
CA THR A 8 8.50 -9.28 9.20
C THR A 8 7.20 -10.07 9.34
N ASP A 9 7.25 -11.22 10.00
CA ASP A 9 6.05 -11.99 10.36
C ASP A 9 5.02 -11.15 11.14
N SER A 10 5.50 -10.20 11.95
CA SER A 10 4.64 -9.27 12.69
C SER A 10 3.91 -8.29 11.77
N ASP A 11 4.57 -7.82 10.69
CA ASP A 11 3.95 -6.94 9.70
C ASP A 11 2.88 -7.70 8.91
N THR A 12 3.19 -8.92 8.49
CA THR A 12 2.25 -9.79 7.76
C THR A 12 1.04 -10.15 8.62
N LYS A 13 1.25 -10.47 9.90
CA LYS A 13 0.16 -10.71 10.85
C LYS A 13 -0.72 -9.48 11.02
N LEU A 14 -0.12 -8.30 11.23
CA LEU A 14 -0.85 -7.04 11.34
C LEU A 14 -1.68 -6.76 10.08
N LEU A 15 -1.11 -6.99 8.90
CA LEU A 15 -1.83 -6.82 7.64
C LEU A 15 -3.04 -7.76 7.55
N ASN A 16 -2.84 -9.04 7.87
CA ASN A 16 -3.94 -10.03 7.88
C ASN A 16 -5.04 -9.64 8.88
N ASP A 17 -4.69 -9.15 10.07
CA ASP A 17 -5.68 -8.69 11.06
C ASP A 17 -6.51 -7.50 10.52
N ILE A 18 -5.87 -6.57 9.81
CA ILE A 18 -6.55 -5.45 9.15
C ILE A 18 -7.50 -5.96 8.07
N LEU A 19 -7.02 -6.83 7.17
CA LEU A 19 -7.81 -7.40 6.08
C LEU A 19 -9.00 -8.21 6.60
N ASN A 20 -8.81 -9.02 7.65
CA ASN A 20 -9.87 -9.77 8.30
C ASN A 20 -10.95 -8.84 8.87
N ASN A 21 -10.56 -7.69 9.43
CA ASN A 21 -11.53 -6.70 9.90
C ASN A 21 -12.26 -5.98 8.76
N TRP A 22 -11.60 -5.75 7.63
CA TRP A 22 -12.25 -5.21 6.44
C TRP A 22 -13.22 -6.22 5.81
N ALA A 23 -12.86 -7.51 5.78
CA ALA A 23 -13.70 -8.59 5.26
C ALA A 23 -15.02 -8.71 6.04
N LYS A 24 -15.00 -8.49 7.37
CA LYS A 24 -16.22 -8.40 8.20
C LYS A 24 -17.16 -7.26 7.77
N SER A 25 -16.65 -6.25 7.08
CA SER A 25 -17.39 -5.12 6.53
C SER A 25 -17.72 -5.29 5.04
N GLY A 26 -17.51 -6.49 4.47
CA GLY A 26 -17.81 -6.81 3.07
C GLY A 26 -16.69 -6.45 2.08
N PHE A 27 -15.48 -6.14 2.54
CA PHE A 27 -14.33 -5.98 1.66
C PHE A 27 -13.87 -7.33 1.10
N GLU A 28 -13.70 -7.41 -0.22
CA GLU A 28 -13.15 -8.57 -0.90
C GLU A 28 -11.87 -8.16 -1.63
N GLY A 29 -10.73 -8.74 -1.26
CA GLY A 29 -9.45 -8.48 -1.91
C GLY A 29 -8.48 -9.63 -1.77
N GLU A 30 -7.55 -9.73 -2.71
CA GLU A 30 -6.46 -10.70 -2.70
C GLU A 30 -5.15 -10.06 -2.33
N LEU A 31 -4.48 -10.75 -1.42
CA LEU A 31 -3.16 -10.43 -0.96
C LEU A 31 -2.14 -11.18 -1.81
N ASP A 32 -1.21 -10.43 -2.39
CA ASP A 32 -0.05 -10.96 -3.08
C ASP A 32 1.21 -10.66 -2.28
N THR A 33 1.89 -11.73 -1.89
CA THR A 33 3.10 -11.72 -1.06
C THR A 33 4.33 -12.23 -1.81
N GLN A 34 4.29 -12.37 -3.13
CA GLN A 34 5.43 -12.93 -3.90
C GLN A 34 6.70 -12.08 -3.79
N SER A 35 6.56 -10.77 -3.54
CA SER A 35 7.68 -9.82 -3.44
C SER A 35 7.99 -9.37 -1.99
N VAL A 36 7.59 -10.16 -0.99
CA VAL A 36 7.82 -9.87 0.45
C VAL A 36 9.30 -9.64 0.77
N ASP A 37 10.18 -10.44 0.18
CA ASP A 37 11.64 -10.34 0.35
C ASP A 37 12.23 -9.07 -0.28
N GLU A 38 11.51 -8.46 -1.22
CA GLU A 38 11.84 -7.17 -1.85
C GLU A 38 11.26 -5.99 -1.06
N GLY A 39 10.54 -6.24 0.04
CA GLY A 39 9.90 -5.20 0.83
C GLY A 39 8.52 -4.78 0.32
N ILE A 40 7.90 -5.58 -0.56
CA ILE A 40 6.68 -5.23 -1.30
C ILE A 40 5.58 -6.27 -1.09
N VAL A 41 4.37 -5.80 -0.78
CA VAL A 41 3.16 -6.63 -0.71
C VAL A 41 2.05 -5.88 -1.44
N ALA A 42 1.20 -6.56 -2.20
CA ALA A 42 0.10 -5.92 -2.91
C ALA A 42 -1.26 -6.46 -2.46
N ILE A 43 -2.27 -5.58 -2.42
CA ILE A 43 -3.67 -5.96 -2.24
C ILE A 43 -4.44 -5.52 -3.49
N THR A 44 -5.09 -6.45 -4.17
CA THR A 44 -5.98 -6.15 -5.29
C THR A 44 -7.43 -6.41 -4.90
N THR A 45 -8.32 -5.49 -5.22
CA THR A 45 -9.73 -5.52 -4.82
C THR A 45 -10.60 -4.80 -5.83
N ARG A 46 -11.90 -5.09 -5.85
CA ARG A 46 -12.83 -4.35 -6.72
C ARG A 46 -12.86 -2.88 -6.31
N ASN A 47 -12.98 -1.99 -7.29
CA ASN A 47 -13.21 -0.59 -6.97
C ASN A 47 -14.59 -0.43 -6.33
N TRP A 48 -14.58 -0.05 -5.06
CA TRP A 48 -15.77 0.08 -4.23
C TRP A 48 -16.48 1.43 -4.37
N ILE A 49 -15.97 2.33 -5.22
CA ILE A 49 -16.49 3.70 -5.39
C ILE A 49 -17.36 3.80 -6.62
N GLN A 50 -17.02 3.05 -7.67
CA GLN A 50 -17.75 3.09 -8.93
C GLN A 50 -18.12 1.67 -9.37
N VAL A 51 -19.41 1.39 -9.38
CA VAL A 51 -19.97 0.13 -9.85
C VAL A 51 -19.63 -0.02 -11.34
N GLY A 52 -18.82 -1.04 -11.67
CA GLY A 52 -18.32 -1.29 -13.03
C GLY A 52 -16.94 -0.70 -13.34
N ALA A 53 -16.29 -0.02 -12.38
CA ALA A 53 -14.93 0.49 -12.55
C ALA A 53 -13.85 -0.60 -12.41
N PRO A 54 -12.65 -0.37 -12.98
CA PRO A 54 -11.47 -1.23 -12.85
C PRO A 54 -11.15 -1.58 -11.39
N PHE A 55 -10.51 -2.72 -11.14
CA PHE A 55 -9.95 -3.09 -9.84
C PHE A 55 -8.95 -2.05 -9.33
N VAL A 56 -8.78 -1.98 -8.01
CA VAL A 56 -7.77 -1.16 -7.35
C VAL A 56 -6.68 -2.07 -6.81
N THR A 57 -5.41 -1.74 -7.08
CA THR A 57 -4.27 -2.40 -6.44
C THR A 57 -3.54 -1.40 -5.55
N MET A 58 -3.35 -1.79 -4.29
CA MET A 58 -2.54 -1.08 -3.29
C MET A 58 -1.22 -1.83 -3.11
N GLU A 59 -0.15 -1.29 -3.66
CA GLU A 59 1.20 -1.84 -3.49
C GLU A 59 1.88 -1.18 -2.28
N ILE A 60 2.12 -1.98 -1.25
CA ILE A 60 2.60 -1.56 0.05
C ILE A 60 4.10 -1.76 0.11
N HIS A 61 4.81 -0.64 0.22
CA HIS A 61 6.24 -0.59 0.39
C HIS A 61 6.60 -0.29 1.83
N LYS A 62 7.42 -1.16 2.41
CA LYS A 62 8.08 -0.90 3.69
C LYS A 62 9.44 -0.30 3.41
N ILE A 63 9.66 0.96 3.76
CA ILE A 63 10.87 1.70 3.40
C ILE A 63 11.55 2.31 4.62
N ARG A 64 12.85 2.55 4.50
CA ARG A 64 13.64 3.28 5.50
C ARG A 64 13.17 4.73 5.53
N GLY A 65 12.67 5.18 6.67
CA GLY A 65 12.36 6.58 6.93
C GLY A 65 13.55 7.34 7.52
N LYS A 66 13.35 8.63 7.80
CA LYS A 66 14.37 9.53 8.37
C LYS A 66 14.92 9.02 9.70
N ILE A 67 16.24 9.17 9.87
CA ILE A 67 16.93 8.97 11.14
C ILE A 67 16.48 10.07 12.09
N THR A 68 16.06 9.67 13.29
CA THR A 68 15.68 10.63 14.34
C THR A 68 16.91 11.20 15.04
N PHE A 69 16.74 12.33 15.73
CA PHE A 69 17.81 13.00 16.48
C PHE A 69 18.55 12.08 17.48
N PHE A 70 17.88 11.04 17.98
CA PHE A 70 18.45 10.04 18.89
C PHE A 70 19.04 8.81 18.17
N GLY A 71 19.28 8.89 16.86
CA GLY A 71 19.85 7.78 16.06
C GLY A 71 18.88 6.64 15.74
N GLY A 72 17.62 6.71 16.20
CA GLY A 72 16.61 5.71 15.88
C GLY A 72 16.14 5.83 14.42
N GLN A 73 16.24 4.75 13.65
CA GLN A 73 15.71 4.65 12.30
C GLN A 73 14.22 4.30 12.33
N LYS A 74 13.38 5.15 11.73
CA LYS A 74 11.94 4.86 11.64
C LYS A 74 11.62 4.11 10.36
N THR A 75 10.66 3.19 10.45
CA THR A 75 10.01 2.62 9.25
C THR A 75 9.01 3.63 8.72
N GLN A 76 8.96 3.79 7.41
CA GLN A 76 7.91 4.51 6.72
C GLN A 76 7.19 3.56 5.78
N TRP A 77 5.87 3.68 5.74
CA TRP A 77 5.01 2.87 4.89
C TRP A 77 4.52 3.74 3.76
N VAL A 78 4.77 3.32 2.52
CA VAL A 78 4.30 4.01 1.32
C VAL A 78 3.42 3.05 0.55
N ILE A 79 2.23 3.48 0.17
CA ILE A 79 1.27 2.68 -0.59
C ILE A 79 1.09 3.33 -1.94
N ARG A 80 1.54 2.65 -2.99
CA ARG A 80 1.35 3.07 -4.37
C ARG A 80 0.01 2.54 -4.87
N LEU A 81 -0.76 3.41 -5.51
CA LEU A 81 -2.13 3.15 -5.94
C LEU A 81 -2.21 2.95 -7.44
N PHE A 82 -2.93 1.91 -7.84
CA PHE A 82 -3.19 1.58 -9.23
C PHE A 82 -4.66 1.31 -9.47
N SER A 83 -5.12 1.59 -10.70
CA SER A 83 -6.34 1.00 -11.25
C SER A 83 -6.00 -0.01 -12.34
N CYS A 84 -6.65 -1.17 -12.35
CA CYS A 84 -6.44 -2.24 -13.32
C CYS A 84 -7.78 -2.67 -13.93
N GLU A 85 -7.88 -2.80 -15.25
CA GLU A 85 -9.15 -3.25 -15.89
C GLU A 85 -9.54 -4.67 -15.47
N SER A 86 -8.54 -5.51 -15.26
CA SER A 86 -8.64 -6.90 -14.85
C SER A 86 -7.86 -7.13 -13.57
N TYR A 87 -8.20 -8.25 -12.94
CA TYR A 87 -7.55 -8.70 -11.72
C TYR A 87 -6.08 -9.12 -11.92
N ASP A 88 -5.73 -9.57 -13.14
CA ASP A 88 -4.40 -10.06 -13.51
C ASP A 88 -3.32 -8.96 -13.61
N ARG A 89 -3.68 -7.70 -13.34
CA ARG A 89 -2.78 -6.52 -13.27
C ARG A 89 -2.00 -6.21 -14.56
N ALA A 90 -2.24 -6.93 -15.66
CA ALA A 90 -1.46 -6.77 -16.90
C ALA A 90 -1.54 -5.36 -17.49
N PHE A 91 -2.65 -4.66 -17.22
CA PHE A 91 -2.89 -3.27 -17.63
C PHE A 91 -3.27 -2.42 -16.41
N SER A 92 -2.25 -1.98 -15.67
CA SER A 92 -2.41 -1.11 -14.50
C SER A 92 -2.02 0.34 -14.79
N VAL A 93 -2.88 1.31 -14.44
CA VAL A 93 -2.58 2.74 -14.44
C VAL A 93 -2.18 3.15 -13.02
N MET A 94 -1.00 3.75 -12.86
CA MET A 94 -0.52 4.29 -11.57
C MET A 94 -1.09 5.68 -11.36
N HIS A 95 -1.64 5.94 -10.16
CA HIS A 95 -2.25 7.24 -9.84
C HIS A 95 -1.41 8.09 -8.88
N GLY A 96 -0.89 7.49 -7.80
CA GLY A 96 -0.11 8.22 -6.80
C GLY A 96 0.24 7.36 -5.59
N CYS A 97 0.75 8.01 -4.54
CA CYS A 97 1.14 7.32 -3.31
C CYS A 97 0.48 7.93 -2.07
N ALA A 98 0.16 7.06 -1.11
CA ALA A 98 -0.17 7.43 0.27
C ALA A 98 1.00 7.06 1.20
N THR A 99 1.21 7.79 2.28
CA THR A 99 2.29 7.51 3.23
C THR A 99 1.83 7.57 4.68
N GLY A 100 2.39 6.73 5.53
CA GLY A 100 2.11 6.69 6.96
C GLY A 100 3.30 6.26 7.80
N ARG A 101 3.32 6.70 9.06
CA ARG A 101 4.35 6.30 10.05
C ARG A 101 4.17 4.86 10.55
N ASN A 102 2.99 4.28 10.32
CA ASN A 102 2.67 2.88 10.59
C ASN A 102 1.74 2.38 9.47
N LEU A 103 1.67 1.06 9.32
CA LEU A 103 0.92 0.39 8.27
C LEU A 103 -0.59 0.71 8.30
N PRO A 104 -1.30 0.64 9.45
CA PRO A 104 -2.73 1.00 9.51
C PRO A 104 -3.02 2.42 9.04
N THR A 105 -2.21 3.40 9.46
CA THR A 105 -2.38 4.80 9.03
C THR A 105 -2.15 4.95 7.53
N ALA A 106 -1.12 4.32 6.97
CA ALA A 106 -0.85 4.38 5.53
C ALA A 106 -2.01 3.80 4.73
N LEU A 107 -2.52 2.62 5.12
CA LEU A 107 -3.67 1.96 4.49
C LEU A 107 -4.93 2.82 4.56
N LYS A 108 -5.22 3.43 5.72
CA LYS A 108 -6.36 4.33 5.86
C LYS A 108 -6.27 5.52 4.91
N ILE A 109 -5.08 6.14 4.79
CA ILE A 109 -4.88 7.28 3.87
C ILE A 109 -5.04 6.81 2.42
N ALA A 110 -4.49 5.65 2.06
CA ALA A 110 -4.63 5.07 0.73
C ALA A 110 -6.10 4.82 0.37
N MET A 111 -6.89 4.23 1.28
CA MET A 111 -8.31 4.02 1.06
C MET A 111 -9.10 5.32 0.89
N LEU A 112 -8.77 6.36 1.66
CA LEU A 112 -9.38 7.68 1.50
C LEU A 112 -9.02 8.32 0.16
N ASP A 113 -7.78 8.15 -0.29
CA ASP A 113 -7.32 8.68 -1.57
C ASP A 113 -8.01 8.00 -2.75
N VAL A 114 -8.12 6.66 -2.70
CA VAL A 114 -8.98 5.90 -3.61
C VAL A 114 -10.39 6.47 -3.54
N GLY A 115 -10.94 6.63 -2.33
CA GLY A 115 -12.24 7.24 -1.99
C GLY A 115 -12.54 8.56 -2.68
N HIS A 116 -11.51 9.37 -2.92
CA HIS A 116 -11.60 10.68 -3.56
C HIS A 116 -11.24 10.65 -5.06
N GLY A 117 -11.18 9.46 -5.67
CA GLY A 117 -10.86 9.30 -7.08
C GLY A 117 -9.37 9.44 -7.39
N PHE A 118 -8.50 9.00 -6.48
CA PHE A 118 -7.03 9.06 -6.59
C PHE A 118 -6.48 10.49 -6.68
N ALA A 119 -6.70 11.29 -5.63
CA ALA A 119 -6.28 12.69 -5.61
C ALA A 119 -4.77 12.89 -5.43
N SER A 120 -4.05 11.91 -4.87
CA SER A 120 -2.60 11.97 -4.68
C SER A 120 -1.86 11.93 -6.01
N THR A 121 -0.86 12.80 -6.16
CA THR A 121 0.03 12.87 -7.35
C THR A 121 1.49 12.54 -7.02
N SER A 122 1.77 12.07 -5.79
CA SER A 122 3.13 11.79 -5.36
C SER A 122 3.66 10.48 -5.95
N SER A 123 4.95 10.48 -6.29
CA SER A 123 5.66 9.29 -6.77
C SER A 123 6.44 8.61 -5.65
N LEU A 124 6.70 7.31 -5.79
CA LEU A 124 7.46 6.53 -4.81
C LEU A 124 8.90 7.07 -4.63
N GLU A 125 9.53 7.52 -5.72
CA GLU A 125 10.88 8.08 -5.73
C GLU A 125 11.00 9.31 -4.82
N SER A 126 9.92 10.09 -4.70
CA SER A 126 9.88 11.27 -3.83
C SER A 126 10.12 10.91 -2.36
N TYR A 127 9.77 9.67 -1.96
CA TYR A 127 9.97 9.18 -0.59
C TYR A 127 11.31 8.51 -0.37
N PHE A 128 11.99 8.06 -1.42
CA PHE A 128 13.36 7.54 -1.32
C PHE A 128 14.42 8.64 -1.21
N ARG A 129 14.10 9.85 -1.66
CA ARG A 129 15.01 11.01 -1.60
C ARG A 129 14.86 11.85 -0.33
N ALA A 130 13.83 11.58 0.48
CA ALA A 130 13.44 12.40 1.63
C ALA A 130 14.16 11.97 2.91
#